data_AF-A0A8H4QKP3-F1
#
_entry.id   AF-A0A8H4QKP3-F1
#
_cell.length_a   1.000
_cell.length_b   1.000
_cell.length_c   1.000
_cell.angle_alpha   90.00
_cell.angle_beta   90.00
_cell.angle_gamma   90.00
#
_symmetry.space_group_name_H-M   'P 1'
#
loop_
_entity.id
_entity.type
_entity.pdbx_description
1 polymer ?
#
loop_
_entity_poly.entity_id
_entity_poly.type
_entity_poly.pdbx_seq_one_letter_code
_entity_poly.pdbx_strand_id
1 'polypeptide(L)'
;MTGFTIFNKSNKAFFVFVSKYSGGDDSWFTLQPGTSDVWTRNGWEVIVFRDPDTGARRGWYLDCAALNTLNVAFFGLTSDVQTARG
;
A
#
# COMPACT_ATOMS: atom_id res chain seq x y z
N MET A 1 3.94 16.51 -4.58
CA MET A 1 2.69 15.73 -4.58
C MET A 1 2.56 15.06 -3.24
N THR A 2 1.38 15.06 -2.64
CA THR A 2 1.11 14.34 -1.39
C THR A 2 0.56 12.97 -1.74
N GLY A 3 1.05 11.94 -1.05
CA GLY A 3 0.70 10.56 -1.33
C GLY A 3 1.72 9.60 -0.75
N PHE A 4 1.68 8.37 -1.25
CA PHE A 4 2.58 7.33 -0.79
C PHE A 4 2.97 6.38 -1.92
N THR A 5 4.14 5.79 -1.74
CA THR A 5 4.67 4.74 -2.61
C THR A 5 4.59 3.43 -1.85
N ILE A 6 3.91 2.43 -2.39
CA ILE A 6 3.97 1.06 -1.85
C ILE A 6 5.01 0.28 -2.62
N PHE A 7 5.95 -0.32 -1.92
CA PHE A 7 6.93 -1.23 -2.48
C PHE A 7 6.71 -2.66 -2.01
N ASN A 8 6.45 -3.58 -2.92
CA ASN A 8 6.34 -5.00 -2.61
C ASN A 8 7.75 -5.61 -2.50
N LYS A 9 8.24 -5.74 -1.27
CA LYS A 9 9.50 -6.38 -0.90
C LYS A 9 9.37 -7.88 -0.65
N SER A 10 8.17 -8.45 -0.79
CA SER A 10 7.97 -9.90 -0.73
C SER A 10 8.47 -10.58 -2.02
N ASN A 11 8.45 -11.91 -2.02
CA ASN A 11 8.85 -12.73 -3.16
C ASN A 11 7.68 -13.16 -4.06
N LYS A 12 6.47 -12.60 -3.86
CA LYS A 12 5.27 -12.93 -4.66
C LYS A 12 4.43 -11.70 -4.97
N ALA A 13 3.57 -11.82 -5.98
CA ALA A 13 2.60 -10.79 -6.31
C ALA A 13 1.46 -10.76 -5.29
N PHE A 14 0.91 -9.57 -5.05
CA PHE A 14 -0.26 -9.37 -4.19
C PHE A 14 -1.24 -8.41 -4.87
N PHE A 15 -2.53 -8.56 -4.53
CA PHE A 15 -3.51 -7.53 -4.83
C PHE A 15 -3.48 -6.46 -3.75
N VAL A 16 -3.45 -5.20 -4.14
CA VAL A 16 -3.44 -4.04 -3.27
C VAL A 16 -4.74 -3.28 -3.47
N PHE A 17 -5.42 -3.00 -2.36
CA PHE A 17 -6.55 -2.11 -2.28
C PHE A 17 -6.15 -0.91 -1.44
N VAL A 18 -6.53 0.28 -1.88
CA VAL A 18 -6.38 1.52 -1.12
C VAL A 18 -7.77 2.14 -1.03
N SER A 19 -8.20 2.52 0.16
CA SER A 19 -9.47 3.25 0.29
C SER A 19 -9.44 4.57 -0.48
N LYS A 20 -10.64 5.14 -0.68
CA LYS A 20 -10.83 6.40 -1.37
C LYS A 20 -11.36 7.49 -0.45
N TYR A 21 -10.98 7.46 0.84
CA TYR A 21 -11.47 8.45 1.81
C TYR A 21 -11.00 9.86 1.46
N SER A 22 -9.79 9.97 0.91
CA SER A 22 -9.24 11.20 0.34
C SER A 22 -9.28 11.24 -1.20
N GLY A 23 -10.09 10.38 -1.83
CA GLY A 23 -10.29 10.30 -3.29
C GLY A 23 -9.52 9.18 -4.00
N GLY A 24 -9.57 9.18 -5.34
CA GLY A 24 -8.94 8.17 -6.20
C GLY A 24 -9.75 6.88 -6.40
N ASP A 25 -9.12 5.89 -7.01
CA ASP A 25 -9.70 4.56 -7.30
C ASP A 25 -9.40 3.57 -6.16
N ASP A 26 -10.42 2.82 -5.73
CA ASP A 26 -10.39 1.79 -4.70
C ASP A 26 -10.55 0.37 -5.28
N SER A 27 -10.24 0.19 -6.57
CA SER A 27 -10.12 -1.12 -7.19
C SER A 27 -8.95 -1.92 -6.60
N TRP A 28 -8.92 -3.22 -6.88
CA TRP A 28 -7.76 -4.06 -6.56
C TRP A 28 -6.73 -3.97 -7.68
N PHE A 29 -5.51 -3.60 -7.33
CA PHE A 29 -4.38 -3.48 -8.25
C PHE A 29 -3.36 -4.58 -7.98
N THR A 30 -2.76 -5.15 -9.03
CA THR A 30 -1.71 -6.15 -8.85
C THR A 30 -0.36 -5.47 -8.66
N LEU A 31 0.33 -5.75 -7.56
CA LEU A 31 1.69 -5.28 -7.31
C LEU A 31 2.68 -6.45 -7.38
N GLN A 32 3.54 -6.43 -8.39
CA GLN A 32 4.52 -7.49 -8.65
C GLN A 32 5.64 -7.48 -7.60
N PRO A 33 6.28 -8.63 -7.31
CA PRO A 33 7.41 -8.67 -6.38
C PRO A 33 8.56 -7.80 -6.89
N GLY A 34 9.18 -7.04 -5.99
CA GLY A 34 10.27 -6.14 -6.33
C GLY A 34 9.85 -4.91 -7.13
N THR A 35 8.55 -4.61 -7.24
CA THR A 35 8.02 -3.40 -7.88
C THR A 35 7.27 -2.51 -6.89
N SER A 36 7.22 -1.21 -7.21
CA SER A 36 6.47 -0.21 -6.46
C SER A 36 5.46 0.48 -7.35
N ASP A 37 4.41 1.01 -6.74
CA ASP A 37 3.47 1.92 -7.38
C ASP A 37 3.13 3.10 -6.44
N VAL A 38 2.53 4.15 -7.00
CA VAL A 38 2.30 5.42 -6.31
C VAL A 38 0.80 5.72 -6.23
N TRP A 39 0.34 6.05 -5.04
CA TRP A 39 -1.02 6.50 -4.78
C TRP A 39 -1.02 7.95 -4.33
N THR A 40 -1.63 8.81 -5.14
CA THR A 40 -1.89 10.21 -4.77
C THR A 40 -3.08 10.23 -3.82
N ARG A 41 -2.82 10.47 -2.53
CA ARG A 41 -3.79 10.51 -1.43
C ARG A 41 -3.38 11.60 -0.45
N ASN A 42 -4.37 12.22 0.20
CA ASN A 42 -4.14 13.32 1.12
C ASN A 42 -5.02 13.17 2.36
N GLY A 43 -4.55 12.35 3.29
CA GLY A 43 -5.24 12.05 4.55
C GLY A 43 -5.01 10.62 4.95
N TRP A 44 -5.85 10.14 5.87
CA TRP A 44 -5.82 8.76 6.33
C TRP A 44 -6.42 7.80 5.31
N GLU A 45 -5.74 6.69 5.04
CA GLU A 45 -6.22 5.63 4.16
C GLU A 45 -5.99 4.24 4.76
N VAL A 46 -6.87 3.31 4.41
CA VAL A 46 -6.70 1.88 4.64
C VAL A 46 -6.03 1.28 3.41
N ILE A 47 -4.86 0.68 3.60
CA ILE A 47 -4.13 -0.08 2.59
C ILE A 47 -4.30 -1.56 2.94
N VAL A 48 -4.85 -2.35 2.02
CA VAL A 48 -5.08 -3.80 2.22
C VAL A 48 -4.34 -4.58 1.15
N PHE A 49 -3.62 -5.61 1.57
CA PHE A 49 -3.04 -6.60 0.69
C PHE A 49 -3.84 -7.88 0.76
N ARG A 50 -4.09 -8.49 -0.39
CA ARG A 50 -4.74 -9.79 -0.52
C ARG A 50 -3.81 -10.75 -1.26
N ASP A 51 -3.58 -11.89 -0.63
CA ASP A 51 -2.91 -13.02 -1.23
C ASP A 51 -3.78 -13.59 -2.38
N PRO A 52 -3.26 -13.68 -3.62
CA PRO A 52 -4.02 -14.19 -4.75
C PRO A 52 -4.34 -15.69 -4.63
N ASP A 53 -3.51 -16.46 -3.93
CA ASP A 53 -3.59 -17.92 -3.84
C ASP A 53 -4.53 -18.35 -2.72
N THR A 54 -4.44 -17.67 -1.56
CA THR A 54 -5.19 -18.06 -0.35
C THR A 54 -6.38 -17.16 -0.07
N GLY A 55 -6.43 -15.97 -0.69
CA GLY A 55 -7.42 -14.95 -0.38
C GLY A 55 -7.23 -14.26 0.98
N ALA A 56 -6.20 -14.63 1.75
CA ALA A 56 -5.87 -14.01 3.03
C ALA A 56 -5.59 -12.51 2.87
N ARG A 57 -6.00 -11.72 3.87
CA ARG A 57 -5.90 -10.26 3.81
C ARG A 57 -5.30 -9.69 5.08
N ARG A 58 -4.52 -8.62 4.94
CA ARG A 58 -4.08 -7.77 6.05
C ARG A 58 -4.13 -6.32 5.61
N GLY A 59 -4.59 -5.46 6.51
CA GLY A 59 -4.75 -4.04 6.27
C GLY A 59 -4.03 -3.18 7.30
N TRP A 60 -3.59 -2.01 6.87
CA TRP A 60 -2.99 -0.96 7.70
C TRP A 60 -3.72 0.34 7.47
N TYR A 61 -4.02 1.07 8.55
CA TYR A 61 -4.61 2.40 8.50
C TYR A 61 -3.51 3.43 8.74
N LEU A 62 -3.16 4.20 7.71
CA LEU A 62 -1.98 5.06 7.70
C LEU A 62 -2.36 6.47 7.29
N ASP A 63 -1.72 7.45 7.92
CA ASP A 63 -1.80 8.84 7.49
C ASP A 63 -0.87 9.08 6.30
N CYS A 64 -1.47 9.36 5.15
CA CYS A 64 -0.79 9.68 3.91
C CYS A 64 -0.65 11.19 3.69
N ALA A 65 -1.25 12.02 4.55
CA ALA A 65 -1.03 13.46 4.55
C ALA A 65 0.33 13.77 5.19
N ALA A 66 1.33 13.95 4.35
CA ALA A 66 2.63 14.46 4.78
C ALA A 66 3.17 15.50 3.79
N LEU A 67 4.05 16.38 4.31
CA LEU A 67 4.80 17.35 3.51
C LEU A 67 5.68 16.67 2.44
N ASN A 68 5.90 15.34 2.55
CA ASN A 68 6.67 14.50 1.62
C ASN A 68 5.95 13.15 1.36
N THR A 69 6.40 12.41 0.34
CA THR A 69 5.86 11.08 0.02
C THR A 69 6.18 10.05 1.12
N LEU A 70 5.15 9.36 1.61
CA LEU A 70 5.30 8.22 2.52
C LEU A 70 5.74 6.98 1.73
N ASN A 71 6.86 6.38 2.09
CA ASN A 71 7.30 5.09 1.51
C ASN A 71 6.83 3.95 2.42
N VAL A 72 6.09 3.01 1.86
CA VAL A 72 5.56 1.81 2.54
C VAL A 72 6.24 0.58 1.95
N ALA A 73 7.09 -0.09 2.73
CA ALA A 73 7.68 -1.37 2.33
C ALA A 73 6.86 -2.54 2.90
N PHE A 74 6.33 -3.37 2.00
CA PHE A 74 5.51 -4.53 2.33
C PHE A 74 6.31 -5.83 2.15
N PHE A 75 6.40 -6.64 3.20
CA PHE A 75 7.21 -7.87 3.23
C PHE A 75 6.37 -9.16 3.21
N GLY A 76 5.05 -9.05 3.10
CA GLY A 76 4.12 -10.18 3.22
C GLY A 76 3.12 -9.99 4.37
N LEU A 77 2.11 -10.86 4.45
CA LEU A 77 0.99 -10.71 5.38
C LEU A 77 1.35 -11.02 6.84
N THR A 78 2.46 -11.72 7.10
CA THR A 78 2.89 -12.10 8.46
C THR A 78 3.71 -11.00 9.14
N SER A 79 4.27 -10.07 8.36
CA SER A 79 5.08 -8.96 8.86
C SER A 79 4.29 -7.65 8.87
N ASP A 80 4.68 -6.71 9.72
CA ASP A 80 4.21 -5.32 9.59
C ASP A 80 4.90 -4.61 8.43
N VAL A 81 4.22 -3.57 7.91
CA VAL A 81 4.82 -2.67 6.93
C VAL A 81 5.86 -1.77 7.60
N GLN A 82 6.94 -1.48 6.88
CA GLN A 82 7.88 -0.44 7.29
C GLN A 82 7.52 0.87 6.60
N THR A 83 7.55 1.96 7.35
CA THR A 83 7.25 3.30 6.83
C THR A 83 8.44 4.22 6.99
N ALA A 84 8.68 5.04 5.96
CA ALA A 84 9.68 6.09 5.99
C ALA A 84 9.14 7.33 5.26
N ARG A 85 9.54 8.52 5.71
CA ARG A 85 9.21 9.77 5.01
C ARG A 85 10.41 10.15 4.13
N GLY A 86 10.16 10.34 2.84
CA GLY A 86 11.14 10.92 1.91
C GLY A 86 11.28 12.42 2.10
#